data_AF-A0A4S8KWE0-F1
#
_entry.id   AF-A0A4S8KWE0-F1
#
_cell.length_a   1.000
_cell.length_b   1.000
_cell.length_c   1.000
_cell.angle_alpha   90.00
_cell.angle_beta   90.00
_cell.angle_gamma   90.00
#
_symmetry.space_group_name_H-M   'P 1'
#
loop_
_entity.id
_entity.type
_entity.pdbx_description
1 polymer ?
#
loop_
_entity_poly.entity_id
_entity_poly.type
_entity_poly.pdbx_seq_one_letter_code
_entity_poly.pdbx_strand_id
1 'polypeptide(L)' 'MSSSDSILCAPQNLPQEIVETVIDHCSDFRSTLLSCALVSKKWLPRSQYHLFREIRVFGYPQVVRSRLLYL' A
#
# COMPACT_ATOMS: atom_id res chain seq x y z
N MET A 1 -21.43 9.98 -42.07
CA MET A 1 -20.22 10.62 -41.51
C MET A 1 -20.60 11.32 -40.22
N SER A 2 -20.36 10.69 -39.06
CA SER A 2 -20.22 11.34 -37.75
C SER A 2 -19.46 10.37 -36.85
N SER A 3 -18.13 10.40 -36.97
CA SER A 3 -17.19 9.62 -36.18
C SER A 3 -16.99 10.29 -34.81
N SER A 4 -18.02 10.26 -33.95
CA SER A 4 -18.01 10.99 -32.66
C SER A 4 -17.98 10.09 -31.42
N ASP A 5 -17.97 8.77 -31.57
CA ASP A 5 -18.16 7.83 -30.45
C ASP A 5 -16.86 7.32 -29.77
N SER A 6 -15.68 7.83 -30.12
CA SER A 6 -14.40 7.23 -29.69
C SER A 6 -13.72 7.84 -28.44
N ILE A 7 -14.37 8.74 -27.68
CA ILE A 7 -13.73 9.38 -26.51
C ILE A 7 -14.04 8.68 -25.16
N LEU A 8 -14.95 7.70 -25.13
CA LEU A 8 -15.33 7.07 -23.88
C LEU A 8 -14.35 5.96 -23.47
N CYS A 9 -13.63 6.23 -22.37
CA CYS A 9 -13.00 5.27 -21.46
C CYS A 9 -11.54 4.84 -21.71
N ALA A 10 -10.65 5.76 -22.08
CA ALA A 10 -9.26 5.56 -21.69
C ALA A 10 -9.20 5.62 -20.15
N PRO A 11 -8.69 4.60 -19.44
CA PRO A 11 -8.42 4.76 -18.01
C PRO A 11 -7.56 6.00 -17.89
N GLN A 12 -7.98 6.98 -17.08
CA GLN A 12 -7.25 8.23 -16.85
C GLN A 12 -5.84 7.84 -16.42
N ASN A 13 -4.93 7.81 -17.39
CA ASN A 13 -3.60 7.27 -17.22
C ASN A 13 -2.78 8.39 -16.59
N LEU A 14 -2.87 8.48 -15.27
CA LEU A 14 -1.95 9.31 -14.50
C LEU A 14 -0.51 8.99 -14.93
N PRO A 15 0.33 10.00 -15.15
CA PRO A 15 1.76 9.79 -15.38
C PRO A 15 2.37 9.03 -14.22
N GLN A 16 3.35 8.19 -14.52
CA GLN A 16 3.99 7.35 -13.50
C GLN A 16 4.68 8.19 -12.42
N GLU A 17 5.35 9.30 -12.78
CA GLU A 17 5.97 10.23 -11.80
C GLU A 17 4.98 10.73 -10.75
N ILE A 18 3.74 11.02 -11.14
CA ILE A 18 2.71 11.50 -10.20
C ILE A 18 2.31 10.38 -9.24
N VAL A 19 2.10 9.17 -9.76
CA VAL A 19 1.79 7.99 -8.93
C VAL A 19 2.92 7.72 -7.94
N GLU A 20 4.17 7.78 -8.40
CA GLU A 20 5.33 7.56 -7.55
C GLU A 20 5.48 8.64 -6.49
N THR A 21 5.29 9.92 -6.86
CA THR A 21 5.35 11.05 -5.92
C THR A 21 4.29 10.93 -4.84
N VAL A 22 3.05 10.56 -5.20
CA VAL A 22 1.97 10.35 -4.23
C VAL A 22 2.32 9.22 -3.26
N ILE A 23 2.78 8.08 -3.78
CA ILE A 23 3.13 6.93 -2.94
C ILE A 23 4.32 7.26 -2.03
N ASP A 24 5.28 8.07 -2.50
CA ASP A 24 6.42 8.51 -1.69
C ASP A 24 5.99 9.37 -0.49
N HIS A 25 4.99 10.25 -0.67
CA HIS A 25 4.40 11.01 0.43
C HIS A 25 3.57 10.13 1.39
N CYS A 26 3.01 9.01 0.91
CA CYS A 26 2.25 8.07 1.73
C CYS A 26 3.13 7.01 2.42
N SER A 27 4.45 7.02 2.21
CA SER A 27 5.33 5.92 2.61
C SER A 27 5.41 5.68 4.13
N ASP A 28 5.10 6.69 4.94
CA ASP A 28 5.12 6.59 6.41
C ASP A 28 3.97 5.74 6.99
N PHE A 29 2.86 5.61 6.25
CA PHE A 29 1.64 4.98 6.72
C PHE A 29 1.37 3.66 5.99
N ARG A 30 1.66 2.55 6.67
CA ARG A 30 1.46 1.20 6.11
C ARG A 30 0.01 0.93 5.66
N SER A 31 -0.97 1.40 6.43
CA SER A 31 -2.40 1.27 6.06
C SER A 31 -2.72 2.00 4.75
N THR A 32 -2.19 3.20 4.58
CA THR A 32 -2.37 3.99 3.36
C THR A 32 -1.71 3.32 2.15
N LEU A 33 -0.48 2.81 2.32
CA LEU A 33 0.22 2.06 1.25
C LEU A 33 -0.55 0.80 0.81
N LEU A 34 -1.21 0.09 1.74
CA LEU A 34 -2.06 -1.06 1.42
C LEU A 34 -3.27 -0.63 0.58
N SER A 35 -3.91 0.49 0.91
CA SER A 35 -5.00 1.03 0.09
C SER A 35 -4.52 1.45 -1.30
N CYS A 36 -3.36 2.12 -1.40
CA CYS A 36 -2.74 2.52 -2.67
C CYS A 36 -2.44 1.33 -3.57
N ALA A 37 -1.99 0.20 -3.00
CA ALA A 37 -1.72 -1.03 -3.75
C ALA A 37 -2.97 -1.61 -4.45
N LEU A 38 -4.17 -1.26 -3.98
CA LEU A 38 -5.45 -1.76 -4.51
C LEU A 38 -6.09 -0.84 -5.57
N VAL A 39 -5.55 0.37 -5.79
CA VAL A 39 -6.14 1.35 -6.71
C VAL A 39 -6.02 0.90 -8.17
N SER A 40 -4.83 0.45 -8.59
CA SER A 40 -4.54 0.04 -9.96
C SER A 40 -3.23 -0.72 -10.07
N LYS A 41 -3.06 -1.51 -11.14
CA LYS A 41 -1.82 -2.24 -11.46
C LYS A 41 -0.58 -1.34 -11.52
N LYS A 42 -0.73 -0.05 -11.87
CA LYS A 42 0.39 0.92 -11.90
C LYS A 42 0.86 1.35 -10.51
N TRP A 43 -0.01 1.31 -9.50
CA TRP A 43 0.31 1.72 -8.13
C TRP A 43 0.98 0.59 -7.34
N LEU A 44 0.77 -0.65 -7.77
CA LEU A 44 1.23 -1.85 -7.09
C LEU A 44 2.76 -1.94 -6.92
N PRO A 45 3.61 -1.71 -7.96
CA PRO A 45 5.05 -1.94 -7.84
C PRO A 45 5.70 -1.01 -6.82
N ARG A 46 5.34 0.29 -6.87
CA ARG A 46 5.87 1.31 -5.96
C ARG A 46 5.32 1.14 -4.55
N SER A 47 4.03 0.81 -4.40
CA SER A 47 3.43 0.56 -3.08
C SER A 47 4.04 -0.67 -2.41
N GLN A 48 4.23 -1.77 -3.16
CA GLN A 48 4.91 -2.97 -2.65
C GLN A 48 6.35 -2.67 -2.23
N TYR A 49 7.10 -1.91 -3.03
CA TYR A 49 8.45 -1.51 -2.66
C TYR A 49 8.48 -0.90 -1.25
N HIS A 50 7.61 0.09 -0.96
CA HIS A 50 7.57 0.70 0.37
C HIS A 50 7.01 -0.23 1.46
N LEU A 51 6.04 -1.08 1.14
CA LEU A 51 5.50 -2.08 2.07
C LEU A 51 6.54 -3.12 2.49
N PHE A 52 7.51 -3.43 1.64
CA PHE A 52 8.58 -4.39 1.94
C PHE A 52 9.91 -3.72 2.32
N ARG A 53 10.04 -2.40 2.15
CA ARG A 53 11.22 -1.61 2.55
C ARG A 53 11.43 -1.61 4.06
N GLU A 54 10.33 -1.58 4.82
CA GLU A 54 10.37 -1.49 6.28
C GLU A 54 9.54 -2.61 6.91
N ILE A 55 10.21 -3.45 7.70
CA ILE A 55 9.58 -4.53 8.48
C ILE A 55 9.54 -4.08 9.94
N ARG A 56 8.33 -3.84 10.46
CA ARG A 56 8.10 -3.58 11.88
C ARG A 56 7.75 -4.88 12.58
N VAL A 57 8.63 -5.34 13.46
CA VAL A 57 8.39 -6.50 14.32
C VAL A 57 7.84 -6.01 15.65
N PHE A 58 6.61 -6.41 15.97
CA PHE A 58 6.04 -6.18 17.29
C PHE A 58 6.31 -7.43 18.14
N GLY A 59 7.10 -7.27 19.19
CA GLY A 59 7.24 -8.31 20.20
C GLY A 59 5.93 -8.43 20.98
N TYR A 60 5.36 -9.62 21.08
CA TYR A 60 4.30 -9.85 22.05
C TYR A 60 4.90 -9.72 23.45
N PRO A 61 4.26 -8.98 24.37
CA PRO A 61 4.67 -9.02 25.77
C PRO A 61 4.53 -10.47 26.23
N GLN A 62 5.66 -11.09 26.55
CA GLN A 62 5.69 -12.44 27.07
C GLN A 62 4.91 -12.43 28.38
N VAL A 63 3.70 -12.99 28.36
CA VAL A 63 2.99 -13.32 29.59
C VAL A 63 3.76 -14.49 30.17
N VAL A 64 4.77 -14.16 31.00
CA VAL A 64 5.48 -15.14 31.81
C VAL A 64 4.40 -15.85 32.61
N ARG A 65 4.03 -17.06 32.17
CA ARG A 65 3.13 -17.92 32.93
C ARG A 65 3.90 -18.34 34.16
N SER A 66 3.83 -17.51 35.20
CA SER A 66 4.30 -17.80 36.55
C SER A 66 3.54 -19.01 37.05
N ARG A 67 4.03 -20.20 36.70
CA ARG A 67 3.51 -21.48 37.18
C ARG A 67 4.26 -21.91 38.43
N LEU A 68 4.39 -20.99 39.38
CA LEU A 68 4.93 -21.25 40.71
C LEU A 68 4.27 -20.28 41.69
N LEU A 69 3.07 -20.58 42.16
CA LEU A 69 2.55 -20.17 43.48
C LEU A 69 1.30 -21.00 43.87
N TYR A 70 1.23 -22.30 43.56
CA TYR A 70 0.35 -23.22 44.30
C TYR A 70 0.93 -24.64 44.26
N LEU A 71 1.49 -25.04 45.42
CA LEU A 71 1.98 -26.35 45.86
C LEU A 71 3.41 -26.72 45.45
#